data_AF-A0A2W6S980-F1
#
_entry.id   AF-A0A2W6S980-F1
#
_cell.length_a   1.000
_cell.length_b   1.000
_cell.length_c   1.000
_cell.angle_alpha   90.00
_cell.angle_beta   90.00
_cell.angle_gamma   90.00
#
_symmetry.space_group_name_H-M   'P 1'
#
loop_
_entity.id
_entity.type
_entity.pdbx_description
1 polymer ?
#
loop_
_entity_poly.entity_id
_entity_poly.type
_entity_poly.pdbx_seq_one_letter_code
_entity_poly.pdbx_strand_id
1 'polypeptide(L)'
;MEISAQLDTLNYLKQFEANKVEYINQPFSKLLNNMIQIQPKSVWGGMSFKNKSIIPFSRFKFCEMDESFSSNIILVVVWQTPLPVSETDYYENKNGFFFTNDEKNYYGNKIVKDIKVYRSH
;
A
#
# COMPACT_ATOMS: atom_id res chain seq x y z
N MET A 1 16.41 6.79 -30.25
CA MET A 1 15.86 5.79 -29.32
C MET A 1 16.04 6.33 -27.92
N GLU A 2 15.00 6.97 -27.38
CA GLU A 2 15.00 7.32 -25.96
C GLU A 2 14.89 6.00 -25.18
N ILE A 3 15.99 5.60 -24.53
CA ILE A 3 15.92 4.62 -23.45
C ILE A 3 15.25 5.37 -22.30
N SER A 4 13.92 5.47 -22.32
CA SER A 4 13.19 5.75 -21.09
C SER A 4 13.48 4.56 -20.19
N ALA A 5 14.39 4.73 -19.23
CA ALA A 5 14.62 3.76 -18.18
C ALA A 5 13.28 3.59 -17.47
N GLN A 6 12.50 2.60 -17.90
CA GLN A 6 11.25 2.23 -17.29
C GLN A 6 11.58 2.01 -15.83
N LEU A 7 11.08 2.88 -14.95
CA LEU A 7 11.41 2.82 -13.54
C LEU A 7 11.15 1.39 -13.07
N ASP A 8 12.18 0.74 -12.54
CA ASP A 8 12.01 -0.55 -11.91
C ASP A 8 11.28 -0.32 -10.58
N THR A 9 9.95 -0.33 -10.66
CA THR A 9 9.04 -0.17 -9.53
C THR A 9 9.40 -1.15 -8.39
N LEU A 10 9.90 -2.35 -8.70
CA LEU A 10 10.30 -3.30 -7.68
C LEU A 10 11.55 -2.81 -6.96
N ASN A 11 12.60 -2.42 -7.70
CA ASN A 11 13.84 -1.96 -7.10
C ASN A 11 13.63 -0.67 -6.28
N TYR A 12 12.83 0.27 -6.80
CA TYR A 12 12.44 1.47 -6.08
C TYR A 12 11.75 1.14 -4.75
N LEU A 13 10.76 0.25 -4.75
CA LEU A 13 10.03 -0.10 -3.54
C LEU A 13 10.88 -0.91 -2.55
N LYS A 14 11.80 -1.75 -3.05
CA LYS A 14 12.73 -2.51 -2.22
C LYS A 14 13.64 -1.63 -1.36
N GLN A 15 13.92 -0.39 -1.78
CA GLN A 15 14.64 0.57 -0.95
C GLN A 15 13.87 0.96 0.33
N PHE A 16 12.54 1.09 0.24
CA PHE A 16 11.69 1.38 1.40
C PHE A 16 11.58 0.18 2.34
N GLU A 17 11.56 -1.04 1.80
CA GLU A 17 11.61 -2.25 2.61
C GLU A 17 12.98 -2.41 3.30
N ALA A 18 14.08 -2.15 2.60
CA ALA A 18 15.42 -2.21 3.18
C ALA A 18 15.61 -1.19 4.31
N ASN A 19 15.06 0.01 4.15
CA ASN A 19 15.11 1.09 5.15
C ASN A 19 13.85 1.15 6.03
N LYS A 20 13.10 0.05 6.16
CA LYS A 20 11.79 0.04 6.84
C LYS A 20 11.83 0.53 8.28
N VAL A 21 12.98 0.46 8.95
CA VAL A 21 13.19 0.98 10.31
C VAL A 21 12.84 2.47 10.42
N GLU A 22 13.02 3.24 9.34
CA GLU A 22 12.66 4.67 9.31
C GLU A 22 11.15 4.92 9.32
N TYR A 23 10.36 3.92 8.94
CA TYR A 23 8.91 4.01 8.74
C TYR A 23 8.12 3.21 9.78
N ILE A 24 8.73 2.19 10.41
CA ILE A 24 8.11 1.45 11.51
C ILE A 24 7.86 2.39 12.69
N ASN A 25 6.71 2.22 13.35
CA ASN A 25 6.19 3.11 14.40
C ASN A 25 5.97 4.56 13.96
N GLN A 26 5.95 4.83 12.64
CA GLN A 26 5.63 6.14 12.08
C GLN A 26 4.28 6.09 11.35
N PRO A 27 3.63 7.25 11.18
CA PRO A 27 2.49 7.37 10.28
C PRO A 27 2.87 6.98 8.86
N PHE A 28 1.99 6.25 8.17
CA PHE A 28 2.20 5.86 6.78
C PHE A 28 2.38 7.07 5.84
N SER A 29 1.85 8.24 6.20
CA SER A 29 2.07 9.49 5.50
C SER A 29 3.55 9.84 5.34
N LYS A 30 4.41 9.47 6.30
CA LYS A 30 5.87 9.66 6.18
C LYS A 30 6.43 8.87 5.00
N LEU A 31 6.03 7.60 4.86
CA LEU A 31 6.44 6.77 3.74
C LEU A 31 5.87 7.32 2.41
N LEU A 32 4.60 7.71 2.39
CA LEU A 32 3.97 8.29 1.20
C LEU A 32 4.63 9.60 0.76
N ASN A 33 5.06 10.44 1.70
CA ASN A 33 5.75 11.69 1.39
C ASN A 33 7.17 11.45 0.86
N ASN A 34 7.84 10.40 1.32
CA ASN A 34 9.14 9.99 0.79
C ASN A 34 9.04 9.28 -0.57
N MET A 35 7.83 8.86 -0.97
CA MET A 35 7.55 8.29 -2.28
C MET A 35 7.34 9.37 -3.35
N ILE A 36 8.44 9.95 -3.82
CA ILE A 36 8.44 11.06 -4.79
C ILE A 36 8.33 10.60 -6.25
N GLN A 37 8.80 9.40 -6.60
CA GLN A 37 8.84 8.93 -7.99
C GLN A 37 7.54 8.26 -8.42
N ILE A 38 7.03 7.35 -7.58
CA ILE A 38 5.77 6.65 -7.80
C ILE A 38 4.99 6.56 -6.49
N GLN A 39 3.67 6.73 -6.57
CA GLN A 39 2.75 6.52 -5.45
C GLN A 39 1.79 5.37 -5.77
N PRO A 40 1.21 4.74 -4.72
CA PRO A 40 0.15 3.77 -4.90
C PRO A 40 -1.02 4.38 -5.68
N LYS A 41 -1.64 3.56 -6.51
CA LYS A 41 -2.84 3.91 -7.30
C LYS A 41 -4.06 3.11 -6.88
N SER A 42 -3.85 1.96 -6.26
CA SER A 42 -4.93 1.15 -5.68
C SER A 42 -4.52 0.51 -4.36
N VAL A 43 -5.51 0.25 -3.52
CA VAL A 43 -5.34 -0.33 -2.18
C VAL A 43 -6.35 -1.45 -1.95
N TRP A 44 -5.91 -2.52 -1.31
CA TRP A 44 -6.73 -3.69 -0.99
C TRP A 44 -6.53 -4.12 0.46
N GLY A 45 -7.62 -4.31 1.20
CA GLY A 45 -7.61 -4.89 2.54
C GLY A 45 -7.14 -6.35 2.55
N GLY A 46 -6.19 -6.66 3.43
CA GLY A 46 -5.79 -8.03 3.75
C GLY A 46 -6.58 -8.56 4.94
N MET A 47 -7.71 -9.23 4.69
CA MET A 47 -8.52 -9.84 5.76
C MET A 47 -7.74 -10.92 6.53
N SER A 48 -7.92 -10.93 7.86
CA SER A 48 -7.39 -12.00 8.71
C SER A 48 -8.29 -13.23 8.67
N PHE A 49 -7.72 -14.41 8.46
CA PHE A 49 -8.45 -15.68 8.55
C PHE A 49 -9.02 -15.95 9.97
N LYS A 50 -8.37 -15.41 11.01
CA LYS A 50 -8.77 -15.60 12.41
C LYS A 50 -9.88 -14.64 12.84
N ASN A 51 -9.88 -13.42 12.31
CA ASN A 51 -10.90 -12.43 12.62
C ASN A 51 -11.23 -11.62 11.36
N LYS A 52 -12.38 -11.92 10.76
CA LYS A 52 -12.88 -11.28 9.55
C LYS A 52 -13.40 -9.86 9.79
N SER A 53 -13.41 -9.35 11.02
CA SER A 53 -13.79 -7.96 11.31
C SER A 53 -12.60 -6.99 11.26
N ILE A 54 -11.39 -7.49 11.03
CA ILE A 54 -10.17 -6.67 11.02
C ILE A 54 -9.29 -6.90 9.78
N ILE A 55 -8.61 -5.83 9.39
CA ILE A 55 -7.59 -5.76 8.35
C ILE A 55 -6.23 -5.51 9.03
N PRO A 56 -5.47 -6.57 9.33
CA PRO A 56 -4.13 -6.44 9.91
C PRO A 56 -3.09 -5.86 8.94
N PHE A 57 -3.32 -5.95 7.63
CA PHE A 57 -2.41 -5.41 6.61
C PHE A 57 -3.17 -4.95 5.37
N SER A 58 -2.60 -4.01 4.64
CA SER A 58 -3.13 -3.55 3.35
C SER A 58 -2.11 -3.76 2.24
N ARG A 59 -2.61 -4.07 1.05
CA ARG A 59 -1.82 -4.26 -0.18
C ARG A 59 -2.00 -3.06 -1.09
N PHE A 60 -0.93 -2.31 -1.30
CA PHE A 60 -0.86 -1.17 -2.17
C PHE A 60 -0.24 -1.58 -3.50
N LYS A 61 -0.88 -1.19 -4.59
CA LYS A 61 -0.44 -1.46 -5.96
C LYS A 61 -0.23 -0.15 -6.70
N PHE A 62 0.67 -0.16 -7.67
CA PHE A 62 1.16 1.03 -8.39
C PHE A 62 0.59 1.13 -9.81
N CYS A 63 -0.57 0.51 -10.01
CA CYS A 63 -1.34 0.52 -11.24
C CYS A 63 -2.82 0.76 -10.90
N GLU A 64 -3.58 1.16 -11.91
CA GLU A 64 -5.02 1.38 -11.77
C GLU A 64 -5.73 0.10 -11.34
N MET A 65 -6.93 0.23 -10.78
CA MET A 65 -7.71 -0.92 -10.29
C MET A 65 -7.89 -2.01 -11.37
N ASP A 66 -8.17 -1.61 -12.61
CA ASP A 66 -8.41 -2.53 -13.73
C ASP A 66 -7.20 -3.41 -14.05
N GLU A 67 -5.98 -2.86 -13.90
CA GLU A 67 -4.71 -3.56 -14.11
C GLU A 67 -4.19 -4.20 -12.82
N SER A 68 -4.84 -3.95 -11.70
CA SER A 68 -4.36 -4.40 -10.40
C SER A 68 -4.35 -5.92 -10.30
N PHE A 69 -5.24 -6.63 -11.01
CA PHE A 69 -5.31 -8.09 -11.04
C PHE A 69 -4.10 -8.74 -11.73
N SER A 70 -3.51 -8.07 -12.71
CA SER A 70 -2.29 -8.50 -13.41
C SER A 70 -1.01 -7.86 -12.84
N SER A 71 -1.15 -6.97 -11.86
CA SER A 71 -0.04 -6.29 -11.23
C SER A 71 0.79 -7.25 -10.39
N ASN A 72 2.03 -7.42 -10.83
CA ASN A 72 2.96 -8.30 -10.16
C ASN A 72 3.68 -7.63 -8.99
N ILE A 73 3.60 -6.31 -8.78
CA ILE A 73 4.37 -5.62 -7.73
C ILE A 73 3.42 -5.08 -6.67
N ILE A 74 3.61 -5.56 -5.43
CA ILE A 74 2.73 -5.25 -4.30
C ILE A 74 3.56 -4.75 -3.13
N LEU A 75 3.20 -3.57 -2.61
CA LEU A 75 3.67 -3.06 -1.32
C LEU A 75 2.67 -3.47 -0.25
N VAL A 76 3.11 -4.26 0.72
CA VAL A 76 2.31 -4.69 1.86
C VAL A 76 2.71 -3.87 3.06
N VAL A 77 1.73 -3.21 3.67
CA VAL A 77 1.89 -2.49 4.93
C VAL A 77 1.12 -3.23 6.00
N VAL A 78 1.83 -3.67 7.03
CA VAL A 78 1.23 -4.27 8.21
C VAL A 78 0.96 -3.14 9.20
N TRP A 79 -0.27 -3.07 9.71
CA TRP A 79 -0.69 -2.02 10.63
C TRP A 79 -0.37 -2.41 12.08
N GLN A 80 0.03 -1.42 12.89
CA GLN A 80 0.26 -1.65 14.32
C GLN A 80 -1.04 -1.97 15.05
N THR A 81 -2.06 -1.17 14.77
CA THR A 81 -3.45 -1.44 15.16
C THR A 81 -4.19 -1.91 13.90
N PRO A 82 -4.74 -3.14 13.89
CA PRO A 82 -5.54 -3.62 12.78
C PRO A 82 -6.69 -2.66 12.48
N LEU A 83 -6.96 -2.41 11.20
CA LEU A 83 -8.04 -1.52 10.79
C LEU A 83 -9.37 -2.27 10.84
N PRO A 84 -10.47 -1.63 11.22
CA PRO A 84 -11.78 -2.26 11.17
C PRO A 84 -12.20 -2.45 9.70
N VAL A 85 -12.72 -3.64 9.39
CA VAL A 85 -13.17 -3.99 8.03
C VAL A 85 -14.25 -3.04 7.53
N SER A 86 -15.15 -2.59 8.41
CA SER A 86 -16.19 -1.62 8.04
C SER A 86 -15.63 -0.30 7.51
N GLU A 87 -14.50 0.18 8.02
CA GLU A 87 -13.87 1.41 7.52
C GLU A 87 -13.17 1.14 6.19
N THR A 88 -12.44 0.03 6.05
CA THR A 88 -11.79 -0.30 4.78
C THR A 88 -12.81 -0.56 3.67
N ASP A 89 -13.89 -1.29 3.96
CA ASP A 89 -14.97 -1.59 3.02
C ASP A 89 -15.70 -0.31 2.59
N TYR A 90 -15.83 0.68 3.49
CA TYR A 90 -16.41 1.97 3.13
C TYR A 90 -15.60 2.65 2.01
N TYR A 91 -14.27 2.73 2.16
CA TYR A 91 -13.39 3.31 1.14
C TYR A 91 -13.33 2.46 -0.14
N GLU A 92 -13.27 1.14 0.00
CA GLU A 92 -13.27 0.22 -1.13
C GLU A 92 -14.56 0.32 -1.97
N ASN A 93 -15.73 0.42 -1.34
CA ASN A 93 -17.01 0.60 -2.04
C ASN A 93 -17.18 2.02 -2.59
N LYS A 94 -16.74 3.05 -1.85
CA LYS A 94 -16.86 4.45 -2.26
C LYS A 94 -16.02 4.76 -3.49
N ASN A 95 -14.77 4.31 -3.47
CA ASN A 95 -13.76 4.68 -4.47
C ASN A 95 -13.31 3.50 -5.31
N GLY A 96 -13.99 2.35 -5.26
CA GLY A 96 -13.70 1.19 -6.12
C GLY A 96 -12.25 0.72 -6.04
N PHE A 97 -11.66 0.68 -4.83
CA PHE A 97 -10.25 0.32 -4.59
C PHE A 97 -9.18 1.30 -5.13
N PHE A 98 -9.57 2.43 -5.72
CA PHE A 98 -8.62 3.47 -6.11
C PHE A 98 -8.03 4.15 -4.86
N PHE A 99 -6.74 4.46 -4.92
CA PHE A 99 -6.04 5.15 -3.84
C PHE A 99 -6.11 6.67 -4.05
N THR A 100 -7.22 7.26 -3.65
CA THR A 100 -7.48 8.70 -3.82
C THR A 100 -6.96 9.51 -2.63
N ASN A 101 -7.21 10.82 -2.62
CA ASN A 101 -6.86 11.69 -1.49
C ASN A 101 -7.55 11.26 -0.19
N ASP A 102 -8.75 10.67 -0.27
CA ASP A 102 -9.48 10.18 0.90
C ASP A 102 -8.74 9.00 1.55
N GLU A 103 -8.36 8.00 0.75
CA GLU A 103 -7.54 6.87 1.20
C GLU A 103 -6.19 7.36 1.70
N LYS A 104 -5.57 8.31 1.00
CA LYS A 104 -4.28 8.89 1.42
C LYS A 104 -4.37 9.50 2.82
N ASN A 105 -5.45 10.23 3.11
CA ASN A 105 -5.69 10.81 4.44
C ASN A 105 -6.02 9.74 5.48
N TYR A 106 -6.87 8.77 5.13
CA TYR A 106 -7.27 7.71 6.06
C TYR A 106 -6.10 6.80 6.43
N TYR A 107 -5.42 6.20 5.43
CA TYR A 107 -4.29 5.30 5.62
C TYR A 107 -3.04 6.05 6.08
N GLY A 108 -2.82 7.28 5.62
CA GLY A 108 -1.64 8.08 5.96
C GLY A 108 -1.50 8.35 7.46
N ASN A 109 -2.61 8.43 8.19
CA ASN A 109 -2.61 8.63 9.64
C ASN A 109 -2.44 7.33 10.45
N LYS A 110 -2.40 6.16 9.80
CA LYS A 110 -2.25 4.88 10.48
C LYS A 110 -0.77 4.57 10.72
N ILE A 111 -0.50 3.91 11.85
CA ILE A 111 0.87 3.57 12.25
C ILE A 111 1.30 2.25 11.62
N VAL A 112 2.48 2.31 11.00
CA VAL A 112 3.10 1.18 10.32
C VAL A 112 3.81 0.28 11.33
N LYS A 113 3.50 -1.02 11.30
CA LYS A 113 4.20 -2.06 12.07
C LYS A 113 5.32 -2.71 11.29
N ASP A 114 5.09 -2.97 10.01
CA ASP A 114 6.05 -3.60 9.11
C ASP A 114 5.71 -3.23 7.66
N ILE A 115 6.72 -3.28 6.79
CA ILE A 115 6.59 -3.03 5.35
C ILE A 115 7.28 -4.16 4.62
N LYS A 116 6.63 -4.68 3.59
CA LYS A 116 7.18 -5.74 2.74
C LYS A 116 6.85 -5.48 1.28
N VAL A 117 7.77 -5.81 0.38
CA VAL A 117 7.56 -5.65 -1.05
C VAL A 117 7.68 -7.01 -1.73
N TYR A 118 6.67 -7.35 -2.52
CA TYR A 118 6.60 -8.65 -3.19
C TYR A 118 6.46 -8.47 -4.69
N ARG A 119 7.01 -9.47 -5.40
CA ARG A 119 6.66 -9.75 -6.78
C ARG A 119 5.78 -10.99 -6.82
N SER A 120 4.50 -10.87 -7.17
CA SER A 120 3.65 -12.02 -7.48
C SER A 120 4.18 -12.66 -8.76
N HIS A 121 4.49 -13.96 -8.72
CA HIS A 121 4.78 -14.79 -9.88
C HIS A 121 3.49 -15.45 -10.36
#